data_AF-A0A4U1CDT2-F1
#
_entry.id   AF-A0A4U1CDT2-F1
#
_cell.length_a   1.000
_cell.length_b   1.000
_cell.length_c   1.000
_cell.angle_alpha   90.00
_cell.angle_beta   90.00
_cell.angle_gamma   90.00
#
_symmetry.space_group_name_H-M   'P 1'
#
loop_
_entity.id
_entity.type
_entity.pdbx_description
1 polymer ?
#
loop_
_entity_poly.entity_id
_entity_poly.type
_entity_poly.pdbx_seq_one_letter_code
_entity_poly.pdbx_strand_id
1 'polypeptide(L)'
;MNKIEEQLWNYIDGNCTAEERHQIEAELLANEHYQKIYQELLAVNAALNHLEFEEPSMSFSRNVMEQINLEIKPIALKTKVDNRIVYSIMAFFLVSMLGIVGYVISQSDFSLSASFSKINFQFDTEKLITPTFFKAFLMIDVVLVLLFIDNYLRKGLTQKKGV
;
A
#
# COMPACT_ATOMS: atom_id res chain seq x y z
N MET A 1 -16.98 40.30 -1.98
CA MET A 1 -16.38 39.99 -3.30
C MET A 1 -17.50 39.51 -4.20
N ASN A 2 -17.54 40.00 -5.45
CA ASN A 2 -18.54 39.54 -6.42
C ASN A 2 -18.20 38.13 -6.90
N LYS A 3 -19.20 37.24 -7.00
CA LYS A 3 -19.00 35.87 -7.48
C LYS A 3 -18.43 35.79 -8.90
N ILE A 4 -18.78 36.78 -9.73
CA ILE A 4 -18.33 36.90 -11.13
C ILE A 4 -16.81 37.10 -11.20
N GLU A 5 -16.27 37.96 -10.33
CA GLU A 5 -14.82 38.24 -10.27
C GLU A 5 -14.04 37.01 -9.81
N GLU A 6 -14.54 36.28 -8.81
CA GLU A 6 -13.90 35.06 -8.28
C GLU A 6 -13.83 33.93 -9.32
N GLN A 7 -14.92 33.70 -10.06
CA GLN A 7 -14.94 32.73 -11.15
C GLN A 7 -13.95 33.09 -12.26
N LEU A 8 -13.84 34.38 -12.58
CA LEU A 8 -12.96 34.88 -13.63
C LEU A 8 -11.48 34.84 -13.22
N TRP A 9 -11.17 35.05 -11.94
CA TRP A 9 -9.84 34.82 -11.36
C TRP A 9 -9.43 33.36 -11.43
N ASN A 10 -10.30 32.43 -11.01
CA ASN A 10 -10.03 31.00 -11.10
C ASN A 10 -9.77 30.56 -12.55
N TYR A 11 -10.43 31.21 -13.52
CA TYR A 11 -10.22 30.98 -14.95
C TYR A 11 -8.85 31.51 -15.43
N ILE A 12 -8.44 32.71 -14.99
CA ILE A 12 -7.13 33.30 -15.31
C ILE A 12 -5.99 32.46 -14.72
N ASP A 13 -6.15 31.95 -13.49
CA ASP A 13 -5.14 31.14 -12.78
C ASP A 13 -5.11 29.67 -13.26
N GLY A 14 -6.05 29.25 -14.11
CA GLY A 14 -6.13 27.89 -14.64
C GLY A 14 -6.60 26.85 -13.61
N ASN A 15 -7.20 27.27 -12.50
CA ASN A 15 -7.72 26.41 -11.43
C ASN A 15 -9.21 26.04 -11.63
N CYS A 16 -9.76 26.26 -12.83
CA CYS A 16 -11.13 25.90 -13.18
C CYS A 16 -11.26 24.47 -13.70
N THR A 17 -12.41 23.87 -13.47
CA THR A 17 -12.80 22.62 -14.14
C THR A 17 -13.14 22.87 -15.62
N ALA A 18 -13.11 21.83 -16.45
CA ALA A 18 -13.38 21.94 -17.89
C ALA A 18 -14.81 22.46 -18.20
N GLU A 19 -15.78 22.14 -17.34
CA GLU A 19 -17.17 22.59 -17.49
C GLU A 19 -17.32 24.09 -17.16
N GLU A 20 -16.70 24.56 -16.08
CA GLU A 20 -16.71 25.97 -15.67
C GLU A 20 -16.02 26.85 -16.72
N ARG A 21 -14.93 26.36 -17.32
CA ARG A 21 -14.24 27.04 -18.41
C ARG A 21 -15.14 27.31 -19.61
N HIS A 22 -15.89 26.30 -20.07
CA HIS A 22 -16.81 26.47 -21.20
C HIS A 22 -17.98 27.42 -20.88
N GLN A 23 -18.47 27.41 -19.64
CA GLN A 23 -19.51 28.35 -19.19
C GLN A 23 -18.98 29.80 -19.19
N ILE A 24 -17.77 30.02 -18.66
CA ILE A 24 -17.15 31.34 -18.63
C ILE A 24 -16.84 31.85 -20.04
N GLU A 25 -16.39 30.98 -20.95
CA GLU A 25 -16.17 31.32 -22.37
C GLU A 25 -17.48 31.73 -23.07
N ALA A 26 -18.60 31.05 -22.78
CA ALA A 26 -19.91 31.40 -23.30
C ALA A 26 -20.42 32.74 -22.74
N GLU A 27 -20.26 32.98 -21.44
CA GLU A 27 -20.63 34.24 -20.78
C GLU A 27 -19.77 35.42 -21.25
N LEU A 28 -18.48 35.21 -21.52
CA LEU A 28 -17.58 36.20 -22.10
C LEU A 28 -17.98 36.63 -23.52
N LEU A 29 -18.58 35.72 -24.31
CA LEU A 29 -19.08 36.02 -25.65
C LEU A 29 -20.46 36.69 -25.64
N ALA A 30 -21.29 36.38 -24.64
CA ALA A 30 -22.67 36.84 -24.56
C ALA A 30 -22.83 38.18 -23.81
N ASN A 31 -21.91 38.52 -22.90
CA ASN A 31 -22.11 39.60 -21.94
C ASN A 31 -20.94 40.60 -21.90
N GLU A 32 -21.19 41.83 -22.36
CA GLU A 32 -20.20 42.93 -22.33
C GLU A 32 -19.70 43.26 -20.91
N HIS A 33 -20.53 43.02 -19.88
CA HIS A 33 -20.13 43.24 -18.49
C HIS A 33 -19.03 42.26 -18.04
N TYR A 34 -19.13 40.99 -18.44
CA TYR A 34 -18.11 39.97 -18.15
C TYR A 34 -16.80 40.29 -18.85
N GLN A 35 -16.85 40.73 -20.11
CA GLN A 35 -15.68 41.11 -20.89
C GLN A 35 -14.94 42.31 -20.27
N LYS A 36 -15.68 43.30 -19.78
CA LYS A 36 -15.08 44.48 -19.13
C LYS A 36 -14.34 44.11 -17.85
N ILE A 37 -14.97 43.32 -16.97
CA ILE A 37 -14.33 42.85 -15.74
C ILE A 37 -13.10 41.99 -16.08
N TYR A 38 -13.19 41.13 -17.10
CA TYR A 38 -12.04 40.32 -17.55
C TYR A 38 -10.83 41.17 -17.95
N GLN A 39 -11.06 42.23 -18.72
CA GLN A 39 -10.00 43.15 -19.14
C GLN A 39 -9.40 43.91 -17.96
N GLU A 40 -10.22 44.33 -16.99
CA GLU A 40 -9.76 44.96 -15.75
C GLU A 40 -8.88 44.00 -14.93
N LEU A 41 -9.29 42.73 -14.78
CA LEU A 41 -8.50 41.71 -14.09
C LEU A 41 -7.18 41.39 -14.80
N LEU A 42 -7.19 41.31 -16.14
CA LEU A 42 -5.98 41.13 -16.92
C LEU A 42 -5.01 42.31 -16.78
N ALA A 43 -5.53 43.55 -16.75
CA ALA A 43 -4.71 44.73 -16.54
C ALA A 43 -4.05 44.73 -15.15
N VAL A 44 -4.78 44.31 -14.12
CA VAL A 44 -4.24 44.13 -12.76
C VAL A 44 -3.19 43.02 -12.72
N ASN A 45 -3.46 41.86 -13.31
CA ASN A 45 -2.49 40.76 -13.36
C ASN A 45 -1.21 41.15 -14.10
N ALA A 46 -1.33 41.88 -15.22
CA ALA A 46 -0.17 42.41 -15.94
C ALA A 46 0.64 43.40 -15.09
N ALA A 47 -0.04 44.30 -14.37
CA ALA A 47 0.62 45.24 -13.46
C ALA A 47 1.36 44.52 -12.31
N LEU A 48 0.81 43.42 -11.79
CA LEU A 48 1.45 42.59 -10.77
C LEU A 48 2.65 41.82 -11.32
N ASN A 49 2.58 41.30 -12.55
CA ASN A 49 3.71 40.61 -13.20
C ASN A 49 4.87 41.55 -13.55
N HIS A 50 4.60 42.86 -13.70
CA HIS A 50 5.63 43.89 -13.90
C HIS A 50 6.33 44.31 -12.61
N LEU A 51 5.87 43.87 -11.44
CA LEU A 51 6.64 44.00 -10.22
C LEU A 51 7.86 43.08 -10.34
N GLU A 52 9.05 43.65 -10.24
CA GLU A 52 10.28 42.86 -10.16
C GLU A 52 10.17 41.96 -8.93
N PHE A 53 10.04 40.66 -9.17
CA PHE A 53 10.11 39.68 -8.10
C PHE A 53 11.51 39.75 -7.49
N GLU A 54 11.64 40.40 -6.34
CA GLU A 54 12.86 40.35 -5.55
C GLU A 54 13.18 38.90 -5.23
N GLU A 55 14.35 38.44 -5.64
CA GLU A 55 14.81 37.11 -5.32
C GLU A 55 14.87 36.98 -3.79
N PRO A 56 14.30 35.91 -3.21
CA PRO A 56 14.33 35.73 -1.76
C PRO A 56 15.79 35.70 -1.28
N SER A 57 16.02 36.19 -0.06
CA SER A 57 17.36 36.19 0.51
C SER A 57 17.96 34.77 0.54
N MET A 58 19.27 34.68 0.29
CA MET A 58 20.01 33.41 0.33
C MET A 58 19.83 32.65 1.66
N SER A 59 19.65 33.36 2.78
CA SER A 59 19.39 32.77 4.08
C SER A 59 17.99 32.15 4.18
N PHE A 60 16.97 32.77 3.59
CA PHE A 60 15.61 32.23 3.56
C PHE A 60 15.53 30.94 2.75
N SER A 61 16.06 30.93 1.52
CA SER A 61 16.10 29.74 0.67
C SER A 61 16.82 28.58 1.37
N ARG A 62 17.96 28.86 2.02
CA ARG A 62 18.68 27.87 2.82
C ARG A 62 17.85 27.33 3.97
N ASN A 63 17.22 28.19 4.76
CA ASN A 63 16.45 27.78 5.93
C ASN A 63 15.22 26.92 5.55
N VAL A 64 14.55 27.26 4.45
CA VAL A 64 13.40 26.50 3.94
C VAL A 64 13.86 25.14 3.39
N MET A 65 14.91 25.10 2.57
CA MET A 65 15.43 23.84 2.02
C MET A 65 16.01 22.93 3.09
N GLU A 66 16.58 23.48 4.17
CA GLU A 66 17.04 22.69 5.32
C GLU A 66 15.86 22.01 6.02
N GLN A 67 14.76 22.72 6.27
CA GLN A 67 13.55 22.14 6.87
C GLN A 67 12.91 21.07 6.00
N ILE A 68 12.79 21.31 4.69
CA ILE A 68 12.21 20.37 3.73
C ILE A 68 13.05 19.08 3.63
N ASN A 69 14.38 19.18 3.64
CA ASN A 69 15.26 18.01 3.60
C ASN A 69 15.16 17.13 4.85
N LEU A 70 14.80 17.69 6.01
CA LEU A 70 14.58 16.93 7.23
C LEU A 70 13.29 16.11 7.18
N GLU A 71 12.27 16.60 6.47
CA GLU A 71 10.96 15.95 6.37
C GLU A 71 10.88 14.92 5.23
N ILE A 72 11.53 15.16 4.09
CA ILE A 72 11.38 14.37 2.86
C ILE A 72 12.54 13.38 2.65
N LYS A 73 12.95 12.64 3.68
CA LYS A 73 13.48 11.30 3.39
C LYS A 73 12.27 10.39 3.26
N PRO A 74 11.85 9.98 2.04
CA PRO A 74 10.83 8.96 1.91
C PRO A 74 11.37 7.73 2.63
N ILE A 75 10.85 7.52 3.84
CA ILE A 75 11.12 6.33 4.61
C ILE A 75 10.46 5.26 3.78
N ALA A 76 11.24 4.54 2.97
CA ALA A 76 10.78 3.30 2.38
C ALA A 76 10.28 2.49 3.57
N LEU A 77 8.95 2.41 3.71
CA LEU A 77 8.29 1.71 4.79
C LEU A 77 8.60 0.25 4.55
N LYS A 78 9.79 -0.19 4.99
CA LYS A 78 10.16 -1.59 5.06
C LYS A 78 9.09 -2.20 5.93
N THR A 79 8.16 -2.89 5.29
CA THR A 79 7.11 -3.66 5.93
C THR A 79 7.79 -4.47 7.02
N LYS A 80 7.47 -4.18 8.28
CA LYS A 80 8.07 -4.84 9.45
C LYS A 80 7.50 -6.26 9.55
N VAL A 81 7.82 -7.10 8.57
CA VAL A 81 7.53 -8.52 8.64
C VAL A 81 8.58 -9.12 9.55
N ASP A 82 8.16 -9.71 10.66
CA ASP A 82 9.07 -10.41 11.56
C ASP A 82 9.50 -11.72 10.88
N ASN A 83 10.77 -11.76 10.48
CA ASN A 83 11.35 -12.93 9.81
C ASN A 83 11.18 -14.22 10.62
N ARG A 84 11.04 -14.16 11.95
CA ARG A 84 10.79 -15.35 12.78
C ARG A 84 9.48 -16.04 12.41
N ILE A 85 8.44 -15.27 12.08
CA ILE A 85 7.12 -15.79 11.68
C ILE A 85 7.20 -16.45 10.30
N VAL A 86 7.95 -15.85 9.39
CA VAL A 86 8.20 -16.42 8.05
C VAL A 86 8.92 -17.77 8.17
N TYR A 87 9.95 -17.84 9.02
CA TYR A 87 10.68 -19.08 9.26
C TYR A 87 9.81 -20.16 9.91
N SER A 88 8.91 -19.82 10.84
CA SER A 88 8.02 -20.82 11.46
C SER A 88 7.02 -21.40 10.47
N ILE A 89 6.42 -20.57 9.61
CA ILE A 89 5.47 -21.04 8.58
C ILE A 89 6.21 -21.91 7.56
N MET A 90 7.39 -21.49 7.11
CA MET A 90 8.22 -22.27 6.18
C MET A 90 8.63 -23.63 6.76
N ALA A 91 9.03 -23.67 8.03
CA ALA A 91 9.41 -24.90 8.69
C ALA A 91 8.22 -25.88 8.82
N PHE A 92 7.03 -25.38 9.14
CA PHE A 92 5.82 -26.21 9.21
C PHE A 92 5.50 -26.88 7.87
N PHE A 93 5.51 -26.12 6.78
CA PHE A 93 5.27 -26.67 5.44
C PHE A 93 6.33 -27.69 5.04
N LEU A 94 7.62 -27.43 5.32
CA LEU A 94 8.70 -28.38 5.02
C LEU A 94 8.56 -29.69 5.79
N VAL A 95 8.25 -29.62 7.09
CA VAL A 95 8.07 -30.81 7.92
C VAL A 95 6.83 -31.60 7.48
N SER A 96 5.72 -30.93 7.18
CA SER A 96 4.51 -31.56 6.65
C SER A 96 4.77 -32.26 5.32
N MET A 97 5.47 -31.59 4.40
CA MET A 97 5.83 -32.15 3.10
C MET A 97 6.75 -33.37 3.24
N LEU A 98 7.78 -33.29 4.09
CA LEU A 98 8.67 -34.42 4.37
C LEU A 98 7.94 -35.57 5.05
N GLY A 99 6.98 -35.29 5.93
CA GLY A 99 6.15 -36.30 6.59
C GLY A 99 5.33 -37.10 5.57
N ILE A 100 4.70 -36.42 4.62
CA ILE A 100 3.92 -37.06 3.55
C ILE A 100 4.84 -37.90 2.65
N VAL A 101 5.97 -37.34 2.20
CA VAL A 101 6.92 -38.05 1.34
C VAL A 101 7.52 -39.26 2.05
N GLY A 102 7.95 -39.11 3.30
CA GLY A 102 8.50 -40.20 4.10
C GLY A 102 7.49 -41.30 4.35
N TYR A 103 6.23 -40.94 4.58
CA TYR A 103 5.14 -41.91 4.73
C TYR A 103 4.88 -42.69 3.43
N VAL A 104 4.81 -41.99 2.29
CA VAL A 104 4.65 -42.64 0.97
C VAL A 104 5.78 -43.61 0.69
N ILE A 105 7.03 -43.22 0.95
CA ILE A 105 8.21 -44.09 0.75
C ILE A 105 8.16 -45.30 1.69
N SER A 106 7.77 -45.11 2.96
CA SER A 106 7.66 -46.19 3.95
C SER A 106 6.57 -47.21 3.62
N GLN A 107 5.47 -46.75 3.01
CA GLN A 107 4.34 -47.61 2.63
C GLN A 107 4.49 -48.22 1.22
N SER A 108 5.39 -47.67 0.39
CA SER A 108 5.60 -48.16 -0.98
C SER A 108 6.62 -49.28 -1.05
N ASP A 109 6.24 -50.43 -1.64
CA ASP A 109 7.20 -51.41 -2.15
C ASP A 109 7.95 -50.78 -3.33
N PHE A 110 9.12 -50.22 -3.07
CA PHE A 110 9.91 -49.48 -4.06
C PHE A 110 10.47 -50.43 -5.13
N SER A 111 9.65 -50.74 -6.15
CA SER A 111 10.08 -51.37 -7.40
C SER A 111 10.11 -50.33 -8.51
N LEU A 112 11.31 -49.83 -8.81
CA LEU A 112 11.54 -48.89 -9.91
C LEU A 112 11.51 -49.65 -11.24
N SER A 113 10.31 -49.88 -11.78
CA SER A 113 10.12 -50.25 -13.18
C SER A 113 9.52 -49.06 -13.92
N ALA A 114 10.36 -48.35 -14.66
CA ALA A 114 9.97 -47.22 -15.48
C ALA A 114 9.04 -47.67 -16.61
N SER A 115 7.74 -47.48 -16.42
CA SER A 115 6.78 -47.33 -17.50
C SER A 115 5.70 -46.36 -17.05
N PHE A 116 5.59 -45.22 -17.75
CA PHE A 116 4.51 -44.27 -17.60
C PHE A 116 3.20 -44.95 -18.00
N SER A 117 2.55 -45.60 -17.04
CA SER A 117 1.27 -46.25 -17.20
C SER A 117 0.34 -45.74 -16.11
N LYS A 118 -0.86 -45.36 -16.53
CA LYS A 118 -1.95 -44.70 -15.78
C LYS A 118 -1.83 -44.89 -14.27
N ILE A 119 -1.44 -43.81 -13.59
CA ILE A 119 -1.44 -43.77 -12.13
C ILE A 119 -2.90 -43.77 -11.68
N ASN A 120 -3.45 -44.94 -11.40
CA ASN A 120 -4.67 -45.08 -10.61
C ASN A 120 -4.25 -45.03 -9.14
N PHE A 121 -4.19 -43.81 -8.61
CA PHE A 121 -4.06 -43.59 -7.18
C PHE A 121 -5.37 -44.02 -6.49
N GLN A 122 -5.53 -45.32 -6.25
CA GLN A 122 -6.47 -45.81 -5.24
C GLN A 122 -5.85 -45.55 -3.88
N PHE A 123 -5.89 -44.28 -3.44
CA PHE A 123 -5.61 -43.93 -2.06
C PHE A 123 -6.78 -44.45 -1.22
N ASP A 124 -6.52 -45.44 -0.36
CA ASP A 124 -7.39 -45.76 0.77
C ASP A 124 -7.36 -44.58 1.76
N THR A 125 -8.06 -43.50 1.41
CA THR A 125 -8.18 -42.28 2.20
C THR A 125 -8.75 -42.57 3.59
N GLU A 126 -9.52 -43.65 3.74
CA GLU A 126 -10.07 -44.10 5.02
C GLU A 126 -9.01 -44.57 6.03
N LYS A 127 -7.87 -45.11 5.57
CA LYS A 127 -6.75 -45.48 6.46
C LYS A 127 -5.90 -44.29 6.83
N LEU A 128 -5.70 -43.36 5.89
CA LEU A 128 -4.89 -42.15 6.06
C LEU A 128 -5.58 -41.11 6.94
N ILE A 129 -6.91 -41.02 6.85
CA ILE A 129 -7.78 -40.13 7.63
C ILE A 129 -8.28 -40.88 8.88
N THR A 130 -7.35 -41.49 9.62
CA THR A 130 -7.72 -42.07 10.91
C THR A 130 -8.08 -40.93 11.87
N PRO A 131 -9.15 -41.04 12.69
CA PRO A 131 -9.53 -39.99 13.64
C PRO A 131 -8.41 -39.64 14.64
N THR A 132 -7.48 -40.57 14.89
CA THR A 132 -6.28 -40.34 15.71
C THR A 132 -5.30 -39.36 15.06
N PHE A 133 -5.09 -39.44 13.73
CA PHE A 133 -4.22 -38.52 13.00
C PHE A 133 -4.78 -37.10 13.03
N PHE A 134 -6.07 -36.93 12.76
CA PHE A 134 -6.74 -35.63 12.86
C PHE A 134 -6.67 -35.03 14.27
N LYS A 135 -6.85 -35.86 15.31
CA LYS A 135 -6.72 -35.40 16.70
C LYS A 135 -5.30 -34.97 17.04
N ALA A 136 -4.29 -35.72 16.60
CA ALA A 136 -2.88 -35.39 16.83
C ALA A 136 -2.47 -34.11 16.09
N PHE A 137 -2.88 -33.98 14.82
CA PHE A 137 -2.66 -32.79 14.01
C PHE A 137 -3.30 -31.55 14.65
N LEU A 138 -4.58 -31.65 15.06
CA LEU A 138 -5.29 -30.55 15.73
C LEU A 138 -4.66 -30.17 17.07
N MET A 139 -4.17 -31.14 17.85
CA MET A 139 -3.44 -30.86 19.11
C MET A 139 -2.17 -30.05 18.86
N ILE A 140 -1.38 -30.42 17.85
CA ILE A 140 -0.15 -29.72 17.48
C ILE A 140 -0.46 -28.32 16.99
N ASP A 141 -1.49 -28.17 16.14
CA ASP A 141 -1.92 -26.87 15.62
C ASP A 141 -2.41 -25.94 16.74
N VAL A 142 -3.20 -26.46 17.69
CA VAL A 142 -3.65 -25.68 18.86
C VAL A 142 -2.48 -25.23 19.71
N VAL A 143 -1.48 -26.09 19.96
CA VAL A 143 -0.27 -25.72 20.70
C VAL A 143 0.53 -24.65 19.96
N LEU A 144 0.69 -24.78 18.63
CA LEU A 144 1.36 -23.78 17.81
C LEU A 144 0.64 -22.43 17.83
N VAL A 145 -0.69 -22.43 17.69
CA VAL A 145 -1.52 -21.23 17.77
C VAL A 145 -1.38 -20.56 19.14
N LEU A 146 -1.38 -21.35 20.22
CA LEU A 146 -1.25 -20.83 21.58
C LEU A 146 0.14 -20.22 21.82
N LEU A 147 1.21 -20.87 21.36
CA LEU A 147 2.56 -20.32 21.42
C LEU A 147 2.72 -19.07 20.56
N PHE A 148 2.08 -19.03 19.38
CA PHE A 148 2.10 -17.86 18.52
C PHE A 148 1.38 -16.67 19.16
N ILE A 149 0.21 -16.91 19.74
CA ILE A 149 -0.58 -15.92 20.48
C ILE A 149 0.21 -15.42 21.69
N ASP A 150 0.78 -16.31 22.50
CA ASP A 150 1.58 -15.91 23.68
C ASP A 150 2.78 -15.02 23.28
N ASN A 151 3.49 -15.38 22.20
CA ASN A 151 4.59 -14.59 21.68
C ASN A 151 4.11 -13.24 21.09
N TYR A 152 2.96 -13.22 20.41
CA TYR A 152 2.34 -12.01 19.89
C TYR A 152 1.94 -11.03 21.02
N LEU A 153 1.29 -11.54 22.09
CA LEU A 153 0.91 -10.75 23.25
C LEU A 153 2.14 -10.25 24.02
N ARG A 154 3.18 -11.07 24.19
CA ARG A 154 4.40 -10.69 24.90
C ARG A 154 5.12 -9.53 24.22
N LYS A 155 5.19 -9.51 22.89
CA LYS A 155 5.77 -8.39 22.13
C LYS A 155 4.98 -7.09 22.32
N GLY A 156 3.64 -7.17 22.34
CA GLY A 156 2.78 -6.02 22.62
C GLY A 156 2.89 -5.48 24.05
N LEU A 157 3.10 -6.36 25.04
CA LEU A 157 3.22 -5.97 26.45
C LEU A 157 4.60 -5.36 26.81
N THR A 158 5.69 -5.82 26.18
CA THR A 158 7.03 -5.25 26.41
C THR A 158 7.22 -3.88 25.79
N GLN A 159 6.46 -3.54 24.74
CA GLN A 159 6.55 -2.23 24.07
C GLN A 159 5.91 -1.10 24.90
N LYS A 160 5.03 -1.42 25.86
CA LYS A 160 4.35 -0.44 26.72
C LYS A 160 5.10 -0.10 28.02
N LYS A 161 6.25 -0.75 28.28
CA LYS A 161 7.11 -0.51 29.46
C LYS A 161 8.42 0.22 29.14
N GLY A 162 8.55 0.73 27.91
CA GLY A 162 9.71 1.48 27.43
C GLY A 162 9.30 2.81 26.80
N VAL A 163 8.49 3.60 27.50
CA VAL A 163 8.44 5.07 27.46
C VAL A 163 8.15 5.53 28.89
#